data_AF-A0A9D1NP80-F1
#
_entry.id   AF-A0A9D1NP80-F1
#
_cell.length_a   1.000
_cell.length_b   1.000
_cell.length_c   1.000
_cell.angle_alpha   90.00
_cell.angle_beta   90.00
_cell.angle_gamma   90.00
#
_symmetry.space_group_name_H-M   'P 1'
#
loop_
_entity.id
_entity.type
_entity.pdbx_description
1 polymer ?
#
loop_
_entity_poly.entity_id
_entity_poly.type
_entity_poly.pdbx_seq_one_letter_code
_entity_poly.pdbx_strand_id
1 'polypeptide(L)'
;MAKAFVLEGRAAVRPMIYAYTLKAEGYGDLLKVGYTERDVETRVREQVANIKLPFAIHKIVLRESAMRRDGSTFDDHAVHRLLKRHGVKRPDGEWFRCGVDVVRAAIAAVRNRTDYAVARTRDFGMRP
;
A
#
# COMPACT_ATOMS: atom_id res chain seq x y z
N MET A 1 38.17 30.73 -10.18
CA MET A 1 37.60 29.42 -10.56
C MET A 1 36.22 29.32 -9.94
N ALA A 2 35.16 29.56 -10.72
CA ALA A 2 33.79 29.47 -10.24
C ALA A 2 33.44 28.00 -9.99
N LYS A 3 33.09 27.65 -8.75
CA LYS A 3 32.62 26.32 -8.38
C LYS A 3 31.21 26.18 -8.95
N ALA A 4 31.07 25.42 -10.04
CA ALA A 4 29.77 25.03 -10.57
C ALA A 4 29.06 24.18 -9.52
N PHE A 5 28.02 24.74 -8.88
CA PHE A 5 27.08 23.98 -8.08
C PHE A 5 26.20 23.19 -9.04
N VAL A 6 26.64 21.99 -9.38
CA VAL A 6 25.84 21.03 -10.14
C VAL A 6 24.67 20.64 -9.24
N LEU A 7 23.46 21.06 -9.62
CA LEU A 7 22.22 20.48 -9.12
C LEU A 7 22.13 19.05 -9.68
N GLU A 8 22.86 18.11 -9.09
CA GLU A 8 22.72 16.70 -9.42
C GLU A 8 21.27 16.29 -9.14
N GLY A 9 20.65 15.69 -10.16
CA GLY A 9 19.22 15.54 -10.30
C GLY A 9 18.54 15.03 -9.04
N ARG A 10 17.61 15.81 -8.49
CA ARG A 10 16.53 15.27 -7.68
C ARG A 10 15.85 14.19 -8.52
N ALA A 11 16.14 12.93 -8.24
CA ALA A 11 15.37 11.82 -8.78
C ALA A 11 13.90 12.19 -8.59
N ALA A 12 13.13 12.20 -9.68
CA ALA A 12 11.72 12.56 -9.63
C ALA A 12 11.04 11.63 -8.61
N VAL A 13 10.76 12.17 -7.43
CA VAL A 13 10.14 11.40 -6.35
C VAL A 13 8.77 10.99 -6.86
N ARG A 14 8.58 9.68 -7.02
CA ARG A 14 7.30 9.11 -7.45
C ARG A 14 6.67 8.49 -6.21
N PRO A 15 5.81 9.23 -5.49
CA PRO A 15 5.13 8.69 -4.34
C PRO A 15 4.18 7.58 -4.80
N MET A 16 4.31 6.41 -4.19
CA MET A 16 3.60 5.19 -4.55
C MET A 16 2.97 4.58 -3.30
N ILE A 17 1.72 4.16 -3.44
CA ILE A 17 1.10 3.20 -2.53
C ILE A 17 1.28 1.82 -3.12
N TYR A 18 1.69 0.87 -2.30
CA TYR A 18 1.84 -0.52 -2.69
C TYR A 18 1.10 -1.44 -1.73
N ALA A 19 0.76 -2.63 -2.22
CA ALA A 19 0.30 -3.71 -1.37
C ALA A 19 1.02 -5.01 -1.73
N TYR A 20 1.36 -5.79 -0.71
CA TYR A 20 1.91 -7.13 -0.89
C TYR A 20 1.27 -8.15 0.05
N THR A 21 1.24 -9.40 -0.41
CA THR A 21 0.84 -10.57 0.37
C THR A 21 2.08 -11.23 0.97
N LEU A 22 1.93 -11.91 2.10
CA LEU A 22 2.99 -12.69 2.72
C LEU A 22 2.51 -14.13 2.93
N LYS A 23 3.23 -15.07 2.32
CA LYS A 23 2.98 -16.50 2.39
C LYS A 23 3.57 -17.09 3.68
N ALA A 24 3.13 -16.56 4.81
CA ALA A 24 3.46 -17.00 6.17
C ALA A 24 2.16 -17.36 6.91
N GLU A 25 2.26 -18.24 7.91
CA GLU A 25 1.11 -18.61 8.75
C GLU A 25 0.51 -17.36 9.41
N GLY A 26 -0.81 -17.21 9.31
CA GLY A 26 -1.55 -16.05 9.81
C GLY A 26 -1.63 -14.84 8.88
N TYR A 27 -0.83 -14.79 7.79
CA TYR A 27 -0.76 -13.67 6.85
C TYR A 27 -1.29 -13.96 5.43
N GLY A 28 -1.65 -15.21 5.14
CA GLY A 28 -2.03 -15.65 3.77
C GLY A 28 -3.16 -14.84 3.12
N ASP A 29 -4.12 -14.36 3.92
CA ASP A 29 -5.26 -13.55 3.46
C ASP A 29 -5.12 -12.06 3.81
N LEU A 30 -3.92 -11.64 4.22
CA LEU A 30 -3.63 -10.26 4.62
C LEU A 30 -2.83 -9.54 3.53
N LEU A 31 -3.23 -8.31 3.29
CA LEU A 31 -2.50 -7.35 2.47
C LEU A 31 -1.86 -6.32 3.38
N LYS A 32 -0.53 -6.23 3.33
CA LYS A 32 0.15 -5.06 3.89
C LYS A 32 0.04 -3.92 2.91
N VAL A 33 -0.47 -2.77 3.35
CA VAL A 33 -0.59 -1.56 2.53
C VAL A 33 0.40 -0.52 3.04
N GLY A 34 1.30 -0.04 2.18
CA GLY A 34 2.34 0.91 2.57
C GLY A 34 2.62 1.99 1.53
N TYR A 35 3.32 3.03 1.97
CA TYR A 35 3.77 4.16 1.15
C TYR A 35 5.28 4.12 0.90
N THR A 36 5.71 4.59 -0.28
CA THR A 36 7.11 4.87 -0.55
C THR A 36 7.29 5.97 -1.59
N GLU A 37 8.40 6.69 -1.48
CA GLU A 37 8.88 7.68 -2.44
C GLU A 37 10.00 7.14 -3.35
N ARG A 38 10.43 5.91 -3.07
CA ARG A 38 11.50 5.19 -3.77
C ARG A 38 10.89 4.04 -4.59
N ASP A 39 11.74 3.25 -5.23
CA ASP A 39 11.30 2.03 -5.87
C ASP A 39 10.63 1.07 -4.87
N VAL A 40 9.43 0.59 -5.23
CA VAL A 40 8.60 -0.27 -4.37
C VAL A 40 9.29 -1.58 -4.08
N GLU A 41 9.94 -2.19 -5.07
CA GLU A 41 10.58 -3.49 -4.92
C GLU A 41 11.77 -3.40 -3.95
N THR A 42 12.58 -2.36 -4.11
CA THR A 42 13.69 -2.04 -3.20
C THR A 42 13.19 -1.85 -1.78
N ARG A 43 12.11 -1.07 -1.59
CA ARG A 43 11.54 -0.83 -0.26
C ARG A 43 11.01 -2.11 0.40
N VAL A 44 10.32 -2.95 -0.36
CA VAL A 44 9.79 -4.23 0.15
C VAL A 44 10.93 -5.19 0.49
N ARG A 45 12.00 -5.22 -0.33
CA ARG A 45 13.19 -6.04 -0.06
C ARG A 45 13.88 -5.65 1.24
N GLU A 46 14.04 -4.34 1.50
CA GLU A 46 14.56 -3.83 2.79
C GLU A 46 13.71 -4.28 3.98
N GLN A 47 12.37 -4.16 3.86
CA GLN A 47 11.46 -4.54 4.94
C GLN A 47 11.54 -6.04 5.25
N VAL A 48 11.53 -6.88 4.20
CA VAL A 48 11.59 -8.33 4.33
C VAL A 48 12.94 -8.80 4.88
N ALA A 49 14.04 -8.16 4.47
CA ALA A 49 15.37 -8.44 5.01
C ALA A 49 15.47 -8.12 6.52
N ASN A 50 14.89 -7.00 6.95
CA ASN A 50 14.91 -6.59 8.36
C ASN A 50 14.19 -7.58 9.29
N ILE A 51 13.13 -8.24 8.80
CA ILE A 51 12.37 -9.25 9.56
C ILE A 51 12.89 -10.68 9.33
N LYS A 52 14.05 -10.85 8.67
CA LYS A 52 14.71 -12.13 8.36
C LYS A 52 13.80 -13.14 7.64
N LEU A 53 12.81 -12.66 6.91
CA LEU A 53 11.94 -13.51 6.10
C LEU A 53 12.54 -13.67 4.68
N PRO A 54 12.37 -14.82 4.01
CA PRO A 54 12.79 -14.96 2.63
C PRO A 54 12.01 -14.01 1.70
N PHE A 55 12.68 -13.33 0.78
CA PHE A 55 12.00 -12.54 -0.24
C PHE A 55 11.04 -13.40 -1.10
N ALA A 56 11.31 -14.70 -1.27
CA ALA A 56 10.42 -15.58 -2.02
C ALA A 56 8.99 -15.73 -1.45
N ILE A 57 8.76 -15.39 -0.16
CA ILE A 57 7.44 -15.56 0.46
C ILE A 57 6.54 -14.33 0.36
N HIS A 58 7.02 -13.19 -0.14
CA HIS A 58 6.16 -12.03 -0.37
C HIS A 58 5.87 -11.84 -1.86
N LYS A 59 4.68 -11.35 -2.19
CA LYS A 59 4.29 -11.02 -3.57
C LYS A 59 3.63 -9.66 -3.58
N ILE A 60 4.26 -8.72 -4.27
CA ILE A 60 3.67 -7.40 -4.54
C ILE A 60 2.50 -7.61 -5.50
N VAL A 61 1.31 -7.24 -5.06
CA VAL A 61 0.06 -7.44 -5.81
C VAL A 61 -0.53 -6.12 -6.31
N LEU A 62 -0.07 -4.99 -5.78
CA LEU A 62 -0.55 -3.67 -6.18
C LEU A 62 0.58 -2.64 -6.10
N ARG A 63 0.62 -1.76 -7.11
CA ARG A 63 1.49 -0.58 -7.17
C ARG A 63 0.68 0.55 -7.82
N GLU A 64 0.46 1.64 -7.10
CA GLU A 64 -0.39 2.74 -7.53
C GLU A 64 0.26 4.08 -7.17
N SER A 65 0.10 5.10 -8.01
CA SER A 65 0.60 6.44 -7.70
C SER A 65 -0.17 7.05 -6.52
N ALA A 66 0.57 7.63 -5.57
CA ALA A 66 0.04 8.42 -4.48
C ALA A 66 -0.07 9.92 -4.82
N MET A 67 -0.04 10.26 -6.12
CA MET A 67 -0.29 11.61 -6.62
C MET A 67 -1.77 11.80 -6.97
N ARG A 68 -2.30 12.97 -6.63
CA ARG A 68 -3.62 13.44 -7.03
C ARG A 68 -3.52 14.29 -8.31
N ARG A 69 -4.67 14.53 -8.94
CA ARG A 69 -4.76 15.37 -10.16
C ARG A 69 -4.38 16.83 -9.92
N ASP A 70 -4.53 17.32 -8.69
CA ASP A 70 -4.15 18.68 -8.28
C ASP A 70 -2.65 18.82 -7.96
N GLY A 71 -1.85 17.76 -8.15
CA GLY A 71 -0.42 17.73 -7.83
C GLY A 71 -0.11 17.47 -6.36
N SER A 72 -1.10 17.44 -5.47
CA SER A 72 -0.89 17.03 -4.08
C SER A 72 -0.67 15.53 -3.96
N THR A 73 0.01 15.11 -2.89
CA THR A 73 0.25 13.70 -2.59
C THR A 73 -0.59 13.23 -1.41
N PHE A 74 -0.72 11.93 -1.26
CA PHE A 74 -1.31 11.30 -0.09
C PHE A 74 -0.49 10.11 0.36
N ASP A 75 -0.65 9.73 1.62
CA ASP A 75 0.03 8.62 2.25
C ASP A 75 -0.90 7.40 2.38
N ASP A 76 -0.31 6.29 2.80
CA ASP A 76 -1.03 5.06 3.14
C ASP A 76 -1.93 5.26 4.38
N HIS A 77 -1.62 6.20 5.27
CA HIS A 77 -2.51 6.53 6.39
C HIS A 77 -3.91 6.97 5.91
N ALA A 78 -4.00 7.75 4.84
CA ALA A 78 -5.28 8.12 4.25
C ALA A 78 -6.05 6.89 3.74
N VAL A 79 -5.36 5.93 3.12
CA VAL A 79 -5.92 4.66 2.63
C VAL A 79 -6.37 3.79 3.81
N HIS A 80 -5.54 3.66 4.85
CA HIS A 80 -5.85 2.92 6.07
C HIS A 80 -7.08 3.46 6.79
N ARG A 81 -7.17 4.80 6.93
CA ARG A 81 -8.34 5.45 7.54
C ARG A 81 -9.61 5.11 6.77
N LEU A 82 -9.56 5.14 5.45
CA LEU A 82 -10.70 4.84 4.61
C LEU A 82 -11.09 3.36 4.70
N LEU A 83 -10.14 2.44 4.57
CA LEU A 83 -10.36 0.99 4.78
C LEU A 83 -11.01 0.71 6.15
N LYS A 84 -10.51 1.35 7.21
CA LYS A 84 -11.07 1.24 8.56
C LYS A 84 -12.50 1.78 8.65
N ARG A 85 -12.79 2.95 8.06
CA ARG A 85 -14.14 3.53 8.04
C ARG A 85 -15.16 2.61 7.37
N HIS A 86 -14.73 1.85 6.37
CA HIS A 86 -15.59 0.87 5.68
C HIS A 86 -15.62 -0.52 6.34
N GLY A 87 -15.02 -0.69 7.52
CA GLY A 87 -15.11 -1.92 8.31
C GLY A 87 -14.18 -3.04 7.84
N VAL A 88 -13.14 -2.73 7.05
CA VAL A 88 -12.11 -3.72 6.70
C VAL A 88 -11.32 -4.09 7.97
N LYS A 89 -11.19 -5.39 8.24
CA LYS A 89 -10.47 -5.88 9.41
C LYS A 89 -8.98 -5.55 9.29
N ARG A 90 -8.44 -4.90 10.31
CA ARG A 90 -7.02 -4.54 10.45
C ARG A 90 -6.41 -5.30 11.63
N PRO A 91 -6.04 -6.59 11.47
CA PRO A 91 -5.55 -7.42 12.57
C PRO A 91 -4.26 -6.90 13.20
N ASP A 92 -3.39 -6.27 12.41
CA ASP A 92 -2.11 -5.77 12.89
C ASP A 92 -1.64 -4.58 12.07
N GLY A 93 -1.44 -3.42 12.70
CA GLY A 93 -0.80 -2.25 12.10
C GLY A 93 -1.23 -1.92 10.66
N GLU A 94 -0.39 -2.30 9.70
CA GLU A 94 -0.52 -2.02 8.26
C GLU A 94 -1.14 -3.18 7.45
N TRP A 95 -1.56 -4.26 8.12
CA TRP A 95 -2.15 -5.46 7.52
C TRP A 95 -3.68 -5.38 7.52
N PHE A 96 -4.28 -5.64 6.36
CA PHE A 96 -5.71 -5.62 6.14
C PHE A 96 -6.19 -6.93 5.54
N ARG A 97 -7.26 -7.50 6.11
CA ARG A 97 -7.91 -8.69 5.53
C ARG A 97 -8.91 -8.24 4.45
N CYS A 98 -8.42 -8.10 3.22
CA CYS A 98 -9.22 -7.70 2.08
C CYS A 98 -8.57 -8.14 0.77
N GLY A 99 -9.35 -8.15 -0.32
CA GLY A 99 -8.84 -8.38 -1.67
C GLY A 99 -8.12 -7.16 -2.23
N VAL A 100 -7.28 -7.40 -3.25
CA VAL A 100 -6.49 -6.35 -3.93
C VAL A 100 -7.38 -5.25 -4.50
N ASP A 101 -8.56 -5.60 -5.01
CA ASP A 101 -9.50 -4.65 -5.60
C ASP A 101 -10.08 -3.68 -4.56
N VAL A 102 -10.24 -4.12 -3.30
CA VAL A 102 -10.68 -3.25 -2.20
C VAL A 102 -9.61 -2.19 -1.92
N VAL A 103 -8.34 -2.59 -1.87
CA VAL A 103 -7.22 -1.65 -1.69
C VAL A 103 -7.11 -0.70 -2.88
N ARG A 104 -7.23 -1.21 -4.12
CA ARG A 104 -7.21 -0.39 -5.34
C ARG A 104 -8.34 0.64 -5.34
N ALA A 105 -9.56 0.22 -4.99
CA ALA A 105 -10.70 1.12 -4.88
C ALA A 105 -10.50 2.18 -3.78
N ALA A 106 -9.93 1.79 -2.63
CA ALA A 106 -9.58 2.72 -1.57
C ALA A 106 -8.57 3.79 -2.03
N ILE A 107 -7.51 3.38 -2.73
CA ILE A 107 -6.52 4.30 -3.29
C ILE A 107 -7.17 5.26 -4.27
N ALA A 108 -8.04 4.75 -5.18
CA ALA A 108 -8.76 5.58 -6.13
C ALA A 108 -9.67 6.61 -5.45
N ALA A 109 -10.39 6.20 -4.39
CA ALA A 109 -11.22 7.12 -3.61
C ALA A 109 -10.39 8.20 -2.90
N VAL A 110 -9.29 7.83 -2.23
CA VAL A 110 -8.39 8.81 -1.60
C VAL A 110 -7.79 9.76 -2.64
N ARG A 111 -7.43 9.25 -3.81
CA ARG A 111 -6.89 10.04 -4.92
C ARG A 111 -7.90 11.06 -5.44
N ASN A 112 -9.17 10.67 -5.56
CA ASN A 112 -10.25 11.50 -6.06
C ASN A 112 -10.95 12.33 -4.97
N ARG A 113 -10.56 12.16 -3.69
CA ARG A 113 -11.24 12.74 -2.52
C ARG A 113 -12.73 12.39 -2.46
N THR A 114 -13.05 11.16 -2.86
CA THR A 114 -14.41 10.59 -2.80
C THR A 114 -14.44 9.46 -1.80
N ASP A 115 -15.62 9.09 -1.29
CA ASP A 115 -15.79 7.78 -0.66
C ASP A 115 -15.88 6.69 -1.75
N TYR A 116 -15.45 5.46 -1.44
CA TYR A 116 -15.71 4.31 -2.32
C TYR A 116 -16.69 3.35 -1.66
N ALA A 117 -17.55 2.74 -2.47
CA ALA A 117 -18.36 1.65 -1.99
C ALA A 117 -17.46 0.41 -1.83
N VAL A 118 -17.07 0.09 -0.59
CA VAL A 118 -16.63 -1.28 -0.29
C VAL A 118 -17.85 -2.17 -0.50
N ALA A 119 -17.84 -2.97 -1.57
CA ALA A 119 -18.69 -4.15 -1.61
C ALA A 119 -18.36 -4.95 -0.36
N ARG A 120 -19.29 -4.98 0.60
CA ARG A 120 -19.13 -5.68 1.87
C ARG A 120 -18.84 -7.15 1.54
N THR A 121 -17.57 -7.55 1.52
CA THR A 121 -17.18 -8.95 1.58
C THR A 121 -17.50 -9.46 2.98
N ARG A 122 -18.79 -9.69 3.19
CA ARG A 122 -19.31 -10.53 4.26
C ARG A 122 -18.93 -11.96 3.89
N ASP A 123 -17.70 -12.35 4.18
CA ASP A 123 -17.38 -13.76 4.36
C ASP A 123 -17.99 -14.20 5.70
N PHE A 124 -19.31 -14.39 5.69
CA PHE A 124 -19.93 -15.33 6.60
C PHE A 124 -19.84 -16.68 5.91
N GLY A 125 -18.90 -17.53 6.33
CA GLY A 125 -19.02 -18.95 6.05
C GLY A 125 -20.38 -19.39 6.58
N MET A 126 -21.23 -19.98 5.72
CA MET A 126 -22.46 -20.60 6.18
C MET A 126 -22.06 -21.64 7.24
N ARG A 127 -22.60 -21.47 8.45
CA ARG A 127 -22.43 -22.44 9.53
C ARG A 127 -23.37 -23.63 9.20
N PRO A 128 -22.89 -24.89 9.20
CA PRO A 128 -23.72 -26.07 8.94
C PRO A 128 -24.88 -26.21 9.93
#